data_AF-A0AAD5GD26-F1
#
_entry.id   AF-A0AAD5GD26-F1
#
_cell.length_a   1.000
_cell.length_b   1.000
_cell.length_c   1.000
_cell.angle_alpha   90.00
_cell.angle_beta   90.00
_cell.angle_gamma   90.00
#
_symmetry.space_group_name_H-M   'P 1'
#
loop_
_entity.id
_entity.type
_entity.pdbx_description
1 polymer ?
#
loop_
_entity_poly.entity_id
_entity_poly.type
_entity_poly.pdbx_seq_one_letter_code
_entity_poly.pdbx_strand_id
1 'polypeptide(L)'
;MHEMLSKSSCPSLNELETELKNAGKKLIRWSSSSAVIYNVLPKLMENLSKVEQKPSTSMKNALVPVIWALGDNKLLRHPDVDVNILVSCCFCEILRINAPDSPYSYEQLKDSFETVVMTFEKLSSASGGCYTRMGRVLRIFSRNNLFVLMLNMQSDGARLIVRLFKQFLTVADSNTSAIVLEMEKIMIMTIEESVELKPELVRLIVDFLKNKKQTQNCRQLGEKVLINFAARFKPQFSDMGRDMSNALYDYSILAASIGKTKIKTECMDTEMRCQHEEQANLLYDLSNSVAEVNGKHKGNNNPMEKQVSSSEGGTVCVQGYEVKQSVAQILEDVFEKHGDIAANCIFKTTSMTSAILEVVCEVVRRIRTNEVVEKMEETEWQVSDAEAVNIDVAWLRAHLEAIRKKTVCLQRSNMLKETAKQTLLYERLARTVFKEMDAEVVAALERVERAEMLVNVFAAITKNLNEKLLECEAILES
;
A
#
# COMPACT_ATOMS: atom_id res chain seq x y z
N MET A 1 2.10 -18.74 46.67
CA MET A 1 2.35 -19.08 45.24
C MET A 1 1.36 -18.31 44.38
N HIS A 2 1.40 -16.98 44.52
CA HIS A 2 0.37 -16.06 44.03
C HIS A 2 1.07 -14.85 43.40
N GLU A 3 1.91 -15.11 42.39
CA GLU A 3 2.62 -14.05 41.68
C GLU A 3 3.14 -14.58 40.34
N MET A 4 2.28 -14.62 39.32
CA MET A 4 2.68 -14.63 37.89
C MET A 4 1.51 -14.18 37.02
N LEU A 5 1.03 -12.96 37.26
CA LEU A 5 0.30 -12.19 36.26
C LEU A 5 0.91 -10.80 36.21
N SER A 6 2.01 -10.68 35.48
CA SER A 6 2.61 -9.39 35.14
C SER A 6 1.63 -8.60 34.26
N LYS A 7 0.82 -7.76 34.91
CA LYS A 7 0.10 -6.68 34.25
C LYS A 7 1.10 -5.76 33.59
N SER A 8 1.09 -5.70 32.26
CA SER A 8 1.71 -4.61 31.49
C SER A 8 0.93 -3.32 31.75
N SER A 9 1.23 -2.64 32.86
CA SER A 9 0.69 -1.31 33.13
C SER A 9 1.32 -0.32 32.13
N CYS A 10 0.49 0.45 31.43
CA CYS A 10 0.98 1.60 30.68
C CYS A 10 1.74 2.53 31.64
N PRO A 11 2.95 3.01 31.28
CA PRO A 11 3.70 3.93 32.13
C PRO A 11 2.89 5.21 32.33
N SER A 12 2.95 5.78 33.53
CA SER A 12 2.36 7.08 33.80
C SER A 12 3.03 8.15 32.93
N LEU A 13 2.30 9.23 32.60
CA LEU A 13 2.82 10.31 31.74
C LEU A 13 4.17 10.86 32.25
N ASN A 14 4.31 11.00 33.58
CA ASN A 14 5.52 11.50 34.25
C ASN A 14 6.71 10.52 34.15
N GLU A 15 6.44 9.21 34.17
CA GLU A 15 7.47 8.19 33.96
C GLU A 15 7.96 8.24 32.51
N LEU A 16 7.06 8.35 31.53
CA LEU A 16 7.41 8.44 30.12
C LEU A 16 8.29 9.66 29.83
N GLU A 17 7.94 10.84 30.35
CA GLU A 17 8.76 12.05 30.24
C GLU A 17 10.17 11.84 30.81
N THR A 18 10.26 11.22 31.98
CA THR A 18 11.54 10.95 32.66
C THR A 18 12.40 9.98 31.85
N GLU A 19 11.79 8.90 31.32
CA GLU A 19 12.49 7.93 30.49
C GLU A 19 13.03 8.54 29.20
N LEU A 20 12.23 9.35 28.49
CA LEU A 20 12.63 10.04 27.25
C LEU A 20 13.79 11.01 27.50
N LYS A 21 13.68 11.83 28.55
CA LYS A 21 14.73 12.79 28.93
C LYS A 21 16.04 12.09 29.26
N ASN A 22 15.97 10.99 30.00
CA ASN A 22 17.15 10.21 30.38
C ASN A 22 17.76 9.48 29.18
N ALA A 23 16.95 8.94 28.27
CA ALA A 23 17.41 8.34 27.03
C ALA A 23 18.17 9.36 26.17
N GLY A 24 17.63 10.56 25.97
CA GLY A 24 18.31 11.62 25.23
C GLY A 24 19.65 12.03 25.85
N LYS A 25 19.70 12.19 27.18
CA LYS A 25 20.98 12.47 27.89
C LYS A 25 22.03 11.38 27.71
N LYS A 26 21.62 10.10 27.73
CA LYS A 26 22.52 8.97 27.47
C LYS A 26 23.00 8.98 26.02
N LEU A 27 22.10 9.27 25.07
CA LEU A 27 22.43 9.38 23.66
C LEU A 27 23.33 10.57 23.36
N ILE A 28 23.32 11.67 24.10
CA ILE A 28 24.30 12.75 23.89
C ILE A 28 25.72 12.30 24.26
N ARG A 29 25.85 11.39 25.22
CA ARG A 29 27.15 10.90 25.76
C ARG A 29 27.57 9.55 25.16
N TRP A 30 26.93 9.12 24.07
CA TRP A 30 27.04 7.78 23.53
C TRP A 30 28.45 7.41 23.02
N SER A 31 29.26 8.40 22.64
CA SER A 31 30.64 8.17 22.16
C SER A 31 31.54 7.49 23.19
N SER A 32 31.10 7.37 24.45
CA SER A 32 31.81 6.64 25.50
C SER A 32 31.53 5.13 25.52
N SER A 33 30.48 4.62 24.85
CA SER A 33 30.18 3.18 24.81
C SER A 33 29.12 2.82 23.75
N SER A 34 29.46 1.93 22.81
CA SER A 34 28.52 1.40 21.79
C SER A 34 27.37 0.59 22.40
N ALA A 35 27.58 -0.07 23.54
CA ALA A 35 26.55 -0.84 24.24
C ALA A 35 25.37 0.03 24.72
N VAL A 36 25.61 1.32 24.96
CA VAL A 36 24.55 2.28 25.33
C VAL A 36 23.55 2.44 24.18
N ILE A 37 24.03 2.45 22.93
CA ILE A 37 23.19 2.66 21.74
C ILE A 37 22.16 1.52 21.60
N TYR A 38 22.62 0.28 21.68
CA TYR A 38 21.77 -0.91 21.49
C TYR A 38 20.70 -1.08 22.57
N ASN A 39 20.96 -0.60 23.78
CA ASN A 39 19.99 -0.68 24.88
C ASN A 39 19.03 0.52 24.89
N VAL A 40 19.48 1.70 24.46
CA VAL A 40 18.71 2.94 24.57
C VAL A 40 17.81 3.16 23.36
N LEU A 41 18.30 2.98 22.13
CA LEU A 41 17.53 3.32 20.93
C LEU A 41 16.25 2.49 20.75
N PRO A 42 16.23 1.15 20.96
CA PRO A 42 15.00 0.39 20.83
C PRO A 42 13.92 0.82 21.83
N LYS A 43 14.31 1.06 23.09
CA LYS A 43 13.37 1.54 24.12
C LYS A 43 12.90 2.96 23.83
N LEU A 44 13.80 3.83 23.34
CA LEU A 44 13.46 5.18 22.92
C LEU A 44 12.43 5.17 21.79
N MET A 45 12.63 4.34 20.75
CA MET A 45 11.68 4.18 19.65
C MET A 45 10.28 3.82 20.17
N GLU A 46 10.17 2.82 21.06
CA GLU A 46 8.86 2.45 21.61
C GLU A 46 8.23 3.56 22.44
N ASN A 47 9.03 4.26 23.24
CA ASN A 47 8.52 5.36 24.06
C ASN A 47 8.07 6.56 23.22
N LEU A 48 8.80 6.92 22.16
CA LEU A 48 8.41 7.99 21.25
C LEU A 48 7.09 7.69 20.53
N SER A 49 6.85 6.42 20.16
CA SER A 49 5.60 6.04 19.49
C SER A 49 4.34 6.21 20.36
N LYS A 50 4.50 6.30 21.69
CA LYS A 50 3.42 6.55 22.65
C LYS A 50 3.12 8.04 22.84
N VAL A 51 4.00 8.92 22.37
CA VAL A 51 3.81 10.37 22.52
C VAL A 51 2.91 10.87 21.41
N GLU A 52 1.78 11.46 21.76
CA GLU A 52 0.86 12.05 20.78
C GLU A 52 1.37 13.38 20.21
N GLN A 53 0.73 13.84 19.14
CA GLN A 53 0.99 15.17 18.58
C GLN A 53 0.57 16.28 19.54
N LYS A 54 1.19 17.46 19.41
CA LYS A 54 0.97 18.62 20.29
C LYS A 54 1.17 18.26 21.78
N PRO A 55 2.34 17.70 22.16
CA PRO A 55 2.60 17.31 23.54
C PRO A 55 2.60 18.50 24.51
N SER A 56 2.43 18.21 25.80
CA SER A 56 2.52 19.19 26.89
C SER A 56 3.88 19.92 26.89
N THR A 57 3.95 21.11 27.48
CA THR A 57 5.23 21.84 27.63
C THR A 57 6.28 21.03 28.38
N SER A 58 5.88 20.24 29.38
CA SER A 58 6.79 19.35 30.12
C SER A 58 7.37 18.26 29.21
N MET A 59 6.53 17.60 28.42
CA MET A 59 6.94 16.60 27.45
C MET A 59 7.84 17.19 26.35
N LYS A 60 7.53 18.40 25.83
CA LYS A 60 8.42 19.12 24.90
C LYS A 60 9.81 19.31 25.50
N ASN A 61 9.89 19.75 26.76
CA ASN A 61 11.16 19.91 27.48
C ASN A 61 11.89 18.58 27.70
N ALA A 62 11.15 17.48 27.91
CA ALA A 62 11.72 16.14 28.03
C ALA A 62 12.33 15.64 26.71
N LEU A 63 11.78 16.05 25.56
CA LEU A 63 12.25 15.67 24.23
C LEU A 63 13.49 16.44 23.75
N VAL A 64 13.79 17.62 24.30
CA VAL A 64 14.93 18.45 23.86
C VAL A 64 16.25 17.68 23.77
N PRO A 65 16.67 16.88 24.79
CA PRO A 65 17.92 16.11 24.69
C PRO A 65 17.88 15.02 23.61
N VAL A 66 16.69 14.47 23.32
CA VAL A 66 16.50 13.47 22.27
C VAL A 66 16.63 14.11 20.90
N ILE A 67 15.94 15.25 20.67
CA ILE A 67 16.02 16.02 19.43
C ILE A 67 17.48 16.37 19.12
N TRP A 68 18.21 16.88 20.12
CA TRP A 68 19.61 17.23 19.94
C TRP A 68 20.49 16.03 19.58
N ALA A 69 20.34 14.91 20.29
CA ALA A 69 21.12 13.70 20.01
C ALA A 69 20.86 13.12 18.61
N LEU A 70 19.60 13.07 18.19
CA LEU A 70 19.21 12.52 16.89
C LEU A 70 19.59 13.43 15.71
N GLY A 71 19.84 14.72 15.96
CA GLY A 71 20.37 15.65 14.96
C GLY A 71 21.90 15.70 14.89
N ASP A 72 22.62 14.86 15.66
CA ASP A 72 24.09 14.80 15.64
C ASP A 72 24.57 13.86 14.53
N ASN A 73 25.40 14.39 13.63
CA ASN A 73 25.94 13.66 12.48
C ASN A 73 26.77 12.43 12.86
N LYS A 74 27.37 12.39 14.05
CA LYS A 74 28.07 11.19 14.52
C LYS A 74 27.11 10.02 14.72
N LEU A 75 25.90 10.30 15.20
CA LEU A 75 24.88 9.28 15.44
C LEU A 75 24.14 8.92 14.12
N LEU A 76 23.83 9.92 13.29
CA LEU A 76 23.19 9.72 11.98
C LEU A 76 24.05 8.91 11.01
N ARG A 77 25.38 9.07 11.08
CA ARG A 77 26.35 8.40 10.20
C ARG A 77 27.07 7.25 10.91
N HIS A 78 26.40 6.58 11.84
CA HIS A 78 26.97 5.45 12.54
C HIS A 78 27.31 4.31 11.54
N PRO A 79 28.45 3.60 11.67
CA PRO A 79 28.84 2.56 10.71
C PRO A 79 27.88 1.36 10.72
N ASP A 80 27.24 1.09 11.86
CA ASP A 80 26.27 0.01 12.01
C ASP A 80 24.90 0.37 11.40
N VAL A 81 24.44 -0.49 10.49
CA VAL A 81 23.16 -0.34 9.78
C VAL A 81 21.98 -0.39 10.74
N ASP A 82 22.01 -1.26 11.74
CA ASP A 82 20.91 -1.44 12.69
C ASP A 82 20.70 -0.20 13.54
N VAL A 83 21.81 0.46 13.90
CA VAL A 83 21.77 1.75 14.57
C VAL A 83 21.12 2.80 13.67
N ASN A 84 21.51 2.88 12.39
CA ASN A 84 20.92 3.85 11.45
C ASN A 84 19.42 3.62 11.23
N ILE A 85 18.95 2.37 11.20
CA ILE A 85 17.51 2.05 11.13
C ILE A 85 16.79 2.57 12.37
N LEU A 86 17.34 2.29 13.56
CA LEU A 86 16.75 2.73 14.83
C LEU A 86 16.74 4.25 14.96
N VAL A 87 17.82 4.92 14.56
CA VAL A 87 17.91 6.38 14.52
C VAL A 87 16.87 6.95 13.55
N SER A 88 16.71 6.35 12.36
CA SER A 88 15.69 6.73 11.37
C SER A 88 14.27 6.58 11.91
N CYS A 89 13.97 5.49 12.63
CA CYS A 89 12.69 5.32 13.33
C CYS A 89 12.44 6.47 14.33
N CYS A 90 13.39 6.70 15.24
CA CYS A 90 13.27 7.73 16.27
C CYS A 90 13.12 9.13 15.67
N PHE A 91 13.89 9.43 14.63
CA PHE A 91 13.80 10.68 13.88
C PHE A 91 12.41 10.89 13.27
N CYS A 92 11.86 9.87 12.58
CA CYS A 92 10.52 9.95 12.00
C CYS A 92 9.43 10.14 13.07
N GLU A 93 9.57 9.52 14.24
CA GLU A 93 8.66 9.73 15.37
C GLU A 93 8.76 11.16 15.93
N ILE A 94 9.96 11.74 16.04
CA ILE A 94 10.13 13.13 16.46
C ILE A 94 9.44 14.09 15.48
N LEU A 95 9.61 13.87 14.16
CA LEU A 95 8.91 14.65 13.14
C LEU A 95 7.39 14.51 13.28
N ARG A 96 6.88 13.29 13.48
CA ARG A 96 5.46 13.05 13.74
C ARG A 96 4.96 13.86 14.93
N ILE A 97 5.65 13.80 16.07
CA ILE A 97 5.25 14.45 17.34
C ILE A 97 5.18 15.98 17.20
N ASN A 98 6.15 16.56 16.48
CA ASN A 98 6.29 18.01 16.36
C ASN A 98 5.52 18.60 15.18
N ALA A 99 4.99 17.77 14.27
CA ALA A 99 4.19 18.23 13.14
C ALA A 99 3.11 19.26 13.54
N PRO A 100 2.88 20.30 12.72
CA PRO A 100 3.40 20.50 11.37
C PRO A 100 4.84 21.01 11.29
N ASP A 101 5.40 21.50 12.41
CA ASP A 101 6.71 22.15 12.43
C ASP A 101 7.83 21.14 12.73
N SER A 102 8.94 21.24 11.99
CA SER A 102 10.13 20.45 12.29
C SER A 102 10.95 21.12 13.41
N PRO A 103 11.41 20.37 14.43
CA PRO A 103 12.32 20.89 15.45
C PRO A 103 13.77 20.94 14.97
N TYR A 104 14.05 20.56 13.72
CA TYR A 104 15.38 20.44 13.14
C TYR A 104 15.69 21.56 12.17
N SER A 105 16.96 21.97 12.12
CA SER A 105 17.45 22.89 11.08
C SER A 105 17.47 22.22 9.69
N TYR A 106 17.65 23.03 8.64
CA TYR A 106 17.76 22.53 7.26
C TYR A 106 18.86 21.46 7.10
N GLU A 107 20.06 21.70 7.64
CA GLU A 107 21.17 20.74 7.55
C GLU A 107 20.88 19.45 8.31
N GLN A 108 20.25 19.54 9.48
CA GLN A 108 19.85 18.36 10.25
C GLN A 108 18.78 17.55 9.52
N LEU A 109 17.78 18.21 8.91
CA LEU A 109 16.78 17.54 8.08
C LEU A 109 17.42 16.84 6.88
N LYS A 110 18.35 17.51 6.21
CA LYS A 110 19.10 16.95 5.08
C LYS A 110 19.85 15.68 5.45
N ASP A 111 20.71 15.75 6.47
CA ASP A 111 21.50 14.60 6.90
C ASP A 111 20.62 13.45 7.44
N SER A 112 19.51 13.79 8.10
CA SER A 112 18.58 12.80 8.62
C SER A 112 17.77 12.12 7.51
N PHE A 113 17.22 12.86 6.54
CA PHE A 113 16.51 12.26 5.42
C PHE A 113 17.43 11.45 4.51
N GLU A 114 18.68 11.88 4.31
CA GLU A 114 19.70 11.07 3.65
C GLU A 114 19.86 9.70 4.35
N THR A 115 19.89 9.69 5.69
CA THR A 115 19.94 8.45 6.50
C THR A 115 18.67 7.61 6.36
N VAL A 116 17.49 8.24 6.31
CA VAL A 116 16.20 7.55 6.09
C VAL A 116 16.16 6.91 4.70
N VAL A 117 16.57 7.63 3.65
CA VAL A 117 16.62 7.07 2.28
C VAL A 117 17.63 5.93 2.19
N MET A 118 18.83 6.07 2.78
CA MET A 118 19.81 4.98 2.87
C MET A 118 19.27 3.76 3.64
N THR A 119 18.39 3.96 4.62
CA THR A 119 17.73 2.86 5.33
C THR A 119 16.81 2.08 4.39
N PHE A 120 16.05 2.77 3.54
CA PHE A 120 15.23 2.13 2.51
C PHE A 120 16.07 1.46 1.41
N GLU A 121 17.28 1.97 1.14
CA GLU A 121 18.23 1.32 0.22
C GLU A 121 18.59 -0.11 0.64
N LYS A 122 18.49 -0.42 1.93
CA LYS A 122 18.85 -1.72 2.51
C LYS A 122 17.65 -2.64 2.74
N LEU A 123 16.45 -2.26 2.29
CA LEU A 123 15.20 -3.04 2.46
C LEU A 123 15.28 -4.47 1.93
N SER A 124 15.88 -4.68 0.76
CA SER A 124 15.97 -6.01 0.12
C SER A 124 16.95 -6.96 0.80
N SER A 125 17.86 -6.45 1.62
CA SER A 125 18.95 -7.21 2.25
C SER A 125 18.76 -7.39 3.75
N ALA A 126 17.72 -6.79 4.33
CA ALA A 126 17.43 -6.88 5.75
C ALA A 126 16.82 -8.24 6.09
N SER A 127 17.36 -8.89 7.12
CA SER A 127 16.83 -10.14 7.68
C SER A 127 16.46 -9.96 9.16
N GLY A 128 15.62 -10.87 9.68
CA GLY A 128 15.20 -10.86 11.08
C GLY A 128 14.51 -9.56 11.51
N GLY A 129 14.81 -9.10 12.74
CA GLY A 129 14.17 -7.93 13.33
C GLY A 129 14.41 -6.61 12.59
N CYS A 130 15.41 -6.52 11.71
CA CYS A 130 15.74 -5.32 10.96
C CYS A 130 14.72 -5.03 9.87
N TYR A 131 14.18 -6.06 9.21
CA TYR A 131 13.11 -5.92 8.22
C TYR A 131 11.84 -5.34 8.85
N THR A 132 11.44 -5.86 10.02
CA THR A 132 10.27 -5.37 10.77
C THR A 132 10.42 -3.90 11.16
N ARG A 133 11.62 -3.48 11.60
CA ARG A 133 11.91 -2.08 11.94
C ARG A 133 11.90 -1.18 10.71
N MET A 134 12.49 -1.59 9.59
CA MET A 134 12.42 -0.81 8.35
C MET A 134 10.97 -0.63 7.85
N GLY A 135 10.15 -1.68 7.94
CA GLY A 135 8.72 -1.58 7.64
C GLY A 135 7.96 -0.63 8.60
N ARG A 136 8.45 -0.43 9.83
CA ARG A 136 7.93 0.61 10.74
C ARG A 136 8.35 2.01 10.29
N VAL A 137 9.61 2.23 9.91
CA VAL A 137 10.07 3.52 9.35
C VAL A 137 9.19 3.91 8.16
N LEU A 138 9.01 2.98 7.21
CA LEU A 138 8.23 3.22 5.99
C LEU A 138 6.78 3.63 6.31
N ARG A 139 6.13 2.93 7.26
CA ARG A 139 4.76 3.24 7.69
C ARG A 139 4.66 4.60 8.39
N ILE A 140 5.60 4.95 9.26
CA ILE A 140 5.60 6.27 9.92
C ILE A 140 5.82 7.36 8.86
N PHE A 141 6.77 7.16 7.96
CA PHE A 141 7.10 8.08 6.88
C PHE A 141 5.90 8.35 5.95
N SER A 142 5.23 7.27 5.52
CA SER A 142 4.01 7.29 4.71
C SER A 142 2.84 7.97 5.42
N ARG A 143 2.48 7.53 6.64
CA ARG A 143 1.30 8.03 7.36
C ARG A 143 1.36 9.51 7.73
N ASN A 144 2.56 10.04 7.93
CA ASN A 144 2.76 11.43 8.35
C ASN A 144 3.22 12.33 7.19
N ASN A 145 3.15 11.84 5.94
CA ASN A 145 3.54 12.57 4.74
C ASN A 145 4.93 13.24 4.86
N LEU A 146 5.90 12.55 5.47
CA LEU A 146 7.21 13.17 5.76
C LEU A 146 7.99 13.55 4.49
N PHE A 147 7.63 12.98 3.34
CA PHE A 147 8.14 13.40 2.02
C PHE A 147 7.82 14.86 1.67
N VAL A 148 6.80 15.48 2.27
CA VAL A 148 6.49 16.92 2.06
C VAL A 148 7.62 17.80 2.57
N LEU A 149 8.27 17.42 3.68
CA LEU A 149 9.46 18.13 4.15
C LEU A 149 10.60 18.03 3.12
N MET A 150 10.76 16.87 2.46
CA MET A 150 11.72 16.71 1.37
C MET A 150 11.34 17.52 0.13
N LEU A 151 10.05 17.72 -0.17
CA LEU A 151 9.60 18.59 -1.27
C LEU A 151 9.92 20.06 -1.00
N ASN A 152 9.85 20.49 0.27
CA ASN A 152 10.15 21.85 0.71
C ASN A 152 11.65 22.15 0.82
N MET A 153 12.50 21.11 0.76
CA MET A 153 13.94 21.28 0.65
C MET A 153 14.32 21.55 -0.81
N GLN A 154 15.31 22.42 -1.03
CA GLN A 154 15.75 22.88 -2.36
C GLN A 154 16.34 21.73 -3.23
N SER A 155 17.56 21.89 -3.75
CA SER A 155 18.20 20.88 -4.61
C SER A 155 18.42 19.54 -3.89
N ASP A 156 18.72 19.56 -2.58
CA ASP A 156 18.91 18.35 -1.77
C ASP A 156 17.62 17.50 -1.70
N GLY A 157 16.47 18.16 -1.55
CA GLY A 157 15.16 17.49 -1.49
C GLY A 157 14.82 16.75 -2.77
N ALA A 158 15.00 17.42 -3.91
CA ALA A 158 14.82 16.81 -5.22
C ALA A 158 15.74 15.58 -5.44
N ARG A 159 17.02 15.68 -5.04
CA ARG A 159 17.97 14.55 -5.11
C ARG A 159 17.49 13.35 -4.28
N LEU A 160 17.03 13.59 -3.05
CA LEU A 160 16.56 12.54 -2.15
C LEU A 160 15.29 11.86 -2.68
N ILE A 161 14.35 12.62 -3.26
CA ILE A 161 13.12 12.07 -3.86
C ILE A 161 13.46 11.16 -5.05
N VAL A 162 14.34 11.60 -5.96
CA VAL A 162 14.76 10.79 -7.11
C VAL A 162 15.41 9.48 -6.65
N ARG A 163 16.27 9.53 -5.62
CA ARG A 163 16.88 8.32 -5.04
C ARG A 163 15.85 7.40 -4.39
N LEU A 164 14.90 7.95 -3.66
CA LEU A 164 13.82 7.20 -3.03
C LEU A 164 12.99 6.44 -4.08
N PHE A 165 12.59 7.12 -5.16
CA PHE A 165 11.83 6.52 -6.25
C PHE A 165 12.61 5.41 -6.93
N LYS A 166 13.89 5.67 -7.24
CA LYS A 166 14.77 4.68 -7.86
C LYS A 166 14.82 3.42 -7.00
N GLN A 167 15.00 3.60 -5.70
CA GLN A 167 15.10 2.48 -4.78
C GLN A 167 13.81 1.66 -4.75
N PHE A 168 12.65 2.29 -4.52
CA PHE A 168 11.36 1.60 -4.44
C PHE A 168 11.04 0.83 -5.72
N LEU A 169 11.31 1.43 -6.89
CA LEU A 169 11.15 0.77 -8.18
C LEU A 169 12.02 -0.49 -8.29
N THR A 170 13.27 -0.44 -7.80
CA THR A 170 14.20 -1.57 -7.93
C THR A 170 13.99 -2.71 -6.93
N VAL A 171 13.39 -2.44 -5.76
CA VAL A 171 13.24 -3.46 -4.70
C VAL A 171 11.82 -3.97 -4.52
N ALA A 172 10.85 -3.53 -5.35
CA ALA A 172 9.45 -3.93 -5.21
C ALA A 172 9.29 -5.46 -5.20
N ASP A 173 10.01 -6.19 -6.04
CA ASP A 173 9.96 -7.65 -6.11
C ASP A 173 10.55 -8.38 -4.91
N SER A 174 11.52 -7.78 -4.25
CA SER A 174 12.19 -8.37 -3.08
C SER A 174 11.44 -8.06 -1.77
N ASN A 175 10.22 -7.53 -1.85
CA ASN A 175 9.45 -7.08 -0.70
C ASN A 175 8.02 -7.64 -0.72
N THR A 176 7.42 -7.71 0.47
CA THR A 176 6.03 -8.14 0.63
C THR A 176 5.06 -7.14 -0.03
N SER A 177 3.92 -7.61 -0.51
CA SER A 177 2.89 -6.75 -1.13
C SER A 177 2.45 -5.60 -0.22
N ALA A 178 2.39 -5.82 1.10
CA ALA A 178 2.06 -4.76 2.07
C ALA A 178 3.10 -3.63 2.08
N ILE A 179 4.40 -3.95 1.99
CA ILE A 179 5.48 -2.96 1.91
C ILE A 179 5.46 -2.23 0.57
N VAL A 180 5.23 -2.96 -0.53
CA VAL A 180 5.10 -2.36 -1.87
C VAL A 180 3.94 -1.37 -1.94
N LEU A 181 2.81 -1.64 -1.27
CA LEU A 181 1.69 -0.70 -1.19
C LEU A 181 2.04 0.60 -0.46
N GLU A 182 2.86 0.53 0.60
CA GLU A 182 3.34 1.74 1.28
C GLU A 182 4.34 2.53 0.41
N MET A 183 5.21 1.84 -0.34
CA MET A 183 6.10 2.46 -1.33
C MET A 183 5.31 3.18 -2.43
N GLU A 184 4.33 2.49 -3.01
CA GLU A 184 3.40 3.02 -4.02
C GLU A 184 2.70 4.27 -3.52
N LYS A 185 2.14 4.21 -2.30
CA LYS A 185 1.47 5.33 -1.67
C LYS A 185 2.40 6.54 -1.52
N ILE A 186 3.61 6.35 -0.99
CA ILE A 186 4.58 7.44 -0.85
C ILE A 186 4.89 8.08 -2.21
N MET A 187 5.14 7.26 -3.24
CA MET A 187 5.48 7.77 -4.57
C MET A 187 4.32 8.56 -5.18
N ILE A 188 3.09 8.05 -5.12
CA ILE A 188 1.91 8.73 -5.64
C ILE A 188 1.66 10.04 -4.88
N MET A 189 1.66 10.01 -3.54
CA MET A 189 1.41 11.22 -2.76
C MET A 189 2.52 12.27 -2.95
N THR A 190 3.77 11.85 -3.15
CA THR A 190 4.86 12.78 -3.49
C THR A 190 4.59 13.49 -4.82
N ILE A 191 4.03 12.79 -5.80
CA ILE A 191 3.65 13.37 -7.10
C ILE A 191 2.48 14.35 -6.93
N GLU A 192 1.46 13.96 -6.16
CA GLU A 192 0.27 14.80 -5.93
C GLU A 192 0.61 16.11 -5.23
N GLU A 193 1.48 16.06 -4.22
CA GLU A 193 1.95 17.24 -3.46
C GLU A 193 3.02 18.05 -4.21
N SER A 194 3.54 17.54 -5.34
CA SER A 194 4.50 18.28 -6.15
C SER A 194 3.79 19.39 -6.95
N VAL A 195 4.39 20.59 -6.92
CA VAL A 195 3.92 21.78 -7.67
C VAL A 195 4.49 21.79 -9.10
N GLU A 196 5.76 21.39 -9.23
CA GLU A 196 6.52 21.49 -10.48
C GLU A 196 6.96 20.11 -10.97
N LEU A 197 7.08 20.02 -12.30
CA LEU A 197 7.62 18.86 -12.98
C LEU A 197 9.14 18.76 -12.73
N LYS A 198 9.61 17.59 -12.28
CA LYS A 198 11.04 17.30 -12.12
C LYS A 198 11.54 16.39 -13.26
N PRO A 199 12.29 16.90 -14.25
CA PRO A 199 12.71 16.11 -15.42
C PRO A 199 13.53 14.86 -15.06
N GLU A 200 14.35 14.94 -14.00
CA GLU A 200 15.14 13.80 -13.52
C GLU A 200 14.27 12.65 -13.03
N LEU A 201 13.12 12.96 -12.43
CA LEU A 201 12.17 11.96 -11.94
C LEU A 201 11.47 11.26 -13.10
N VAL A 202 11.08 12.02 -14.12
CA VAL A 202 10.48 11.51 -15.36
C VAL A 202 11.44 10.57 -16.06
N ARG A 203 12.67 11.04 -16.30
CA ARG A 203 13.71 10.27 -16.97
C ARG A 203 13.98 8.98 -16.22
N LEU A 204 14.08 9.02 -14.89
CA LEU A 204 14.24 7.83 -14.06
C LEU A 204 13.13 6.80 -14.31
N ILE A 205 11.86 7.22 -14.27
CA ILE A 205 10.71 6.31 -14.43
C ILE A 205 10.68 5.72 -15.85
N VAL A 206 10.93 6.55 -16.87
CA VAL A 206 10.95 6.14 -18.28
C VAL A 206 12.09 5.16 -18.55
N ASP A 207 13.31 5.48 -18.11
CA ASP A 207 14.47 4.61 -18.27
C ASP A 207 14.27 3.27 -17.56
N PHE A 208 13.65 3.31 -16.37
CA PHE A 208 13.30 2.11 -15.62
C PHE A 208 12.33 1.22 -16.40
N LEU A 209 11.26 1.77 -16.98
CA LEU A 209 10.25 1.00 -17.73
C LEU A 209 10.72 0.53 -19.12
N LYS A 210 11.63 1.27 -19.77
CA LYS A 210 12.28 0.84 -21.03
C LYS A 210 13.15 -0.40 -20.84
N ASN A 211 13.66 -0.62 -19.63
CA ASN A 211 14.49 -1.77 -19.34
C ASN A 211 13.67 -3.08 -19.36
N LYS A 212 13.84 -3.87 -20.42
CA LYS A 212 13.14 -5.15 -20.61
C LYS A 212 13.44 -6.20 -19.53
N LYS A 213 14.50 -6.03 -18.73
CA LYS A 213 14.88 -6.94 -17.64
C LYS A 213 14.03 -6.75 -16.38
N GLN A 214 13.19 -5.70 -16.32
CA GLN A 214 12.32 -5.51 -15.16
C GLN A 214 11.28 -6.60 -15.07
N THR A 215 11.14 -7.12 -13.87
CA THR A 215 10.14 -8.09 -13.46
C THR A 215 8.75 -7.46 -13.41
N GLN A 216 7.71 -8.31 -13.28
CA GLN A 216 6.34 -7.87 -13.42
C GLN A 216 5.88 -6.91 -12.31
N ASN A 217 6.21 -7.14 -11.02
CA ASN A 217 5.70 -6.27 -9.95
C ASN A 217 6.43 -4.92 -9.92
N CYS A 218 7.76 -4.94 -10.05
CA CYS A 218 8.59 -3.75 -10.32
C CYS A 218 8.03 -2.90 -11.47
N ARG A 219 7.70 -3.54 -12.59
CA ARG A 219 7.12 -2.86 -13.75
C ARG A 219 5.74 -2.27 -13.45
N GLN A 220 4.84 -3.03 -12.82
CA GLN A 220 3.51 -2.54 -12.44
C GLN A 220 3.57 -1.32 -11.52
N LEU A 221 4.50 -1.29 -10.56
CA LEU A 221 4.72 -0.12 -9.71
C LEU A 221 5.16 1.08 -10.55
N GLY A 222 6.16 0.90 -11.42
CA GLY A 222 6.64 1.97 -12.30
C GLY A 222 5.57 2.52 -13.24
N GLU A 223 4.73 1.65 -13.79
CA GLU A 223 3.58 2.03 -14.61
C GLU A 223 2.62 2.92 -13.81
N LYS A 224 2.14 2.45 -12.66
CA LYS A 224 1.22 3.22 -11.81
C LYS A 224 1.78 4.59 -11.41
N VAL A 225 3.07 4.68 -11.13
CA VAL A 225 3.72 5.95 -10.77
C VAL A 225 3.74 6.89 -11.98
N LEU A 226 4.15 6.40 -13.16
CA LEU A 226 4.18 7.19 -14.39
C LEU A 226 2.81 7.73 -14.77
N ILE A 227 1.78 6.92 -14.53
CA ILE A 227 0.38 7.26 -14.74
C ILE A 227 -0.04 8.46 -13.91
N ASN A 228 0.20 8.38 -12.60
CA ASN A 228 -0.20 9.44 -11.68
C ASN A 228 0.58 10.71 -11.98
N PHE A 229 1.85 10.55 -12.36
CA PHE A 229 2.69 11.64 -12.83
C PHE A 229 2.10 12.33 -14.07
N ALA A 230 1.76 11.56 -15.11
CA ALA A 230 1.15 12.10 -16.33
C ALA A 230 -0.21 12.77 -16.06
N ALA A 231 -1.04 12.19 -15.20
CA ALA A 231 -2.33 12.77 -14.84
C ALA A 231 -2.18 14.11 -14.10
N ARG A 232 -1.23 14.21 -13.16
CA ARG A 232 -0.99 15.42 -12.35
C ARG A 232 -0.49 16.58 -13.19
N PHE A 233 0.46 16.34 -14.10
CA PHE A 233 1.12 17.39 -14.87
C PHE A 233 0.55 17.59 -16.28
N LYS A 234 -0.58 16.95 -16.60
CA LYS A 234 -1.26 17.06 -17.90
C LYS A 234 -1.36 18.48 -18.47
N PRO A 235 -1.76 19.51 -17.70
CA PRO A 235 -1.91 20.87 -18.24
C PRO A 235 -0.59 21.55 -18.62
N GLN A 236 0.56 21.08 -18.12
CA GLN A 236 1.88 21.69 -18.36
C GLN A 236 2.59 21.09 -19.58
N PHE A 237 2.05 20.05 -20.21
CA PHE A 237 2.72 19.36 -21.32
C PHE A 237 2.74 20.14 -22.64
N SER A 238 1.83 21.10 -22.85
CA SER A 238 1.80 21.90 -24.08
C SER A 238 3.02 22.82 -24.25
N ASP A 239 3.82 23.02 -23.19
CA ASP A 239 5.01 23.88 -23.19
C ASP A 239 6.32 23.06 -23.03
N MET A 240 6.23 21.73 -22.99
CA MET A 240 7.37 20.84 -22.77
C MET A 240 7.90 20.30 -24.09
N GLY A 241 9.16 20.63 -24.41
CA GLY A 241 9.83 20.23 -25.64
C GLY A 241 9.90 18.71 -25.90
N ARG A 242 10.50 18.37 -27.06
CA ARG A 242 10.59 17.03 -27.67
C ARG A 242 10.83 15.86 -26.71
N ASP A 243 11.72 15.98 -25.73
CA ASP A 243 12.15 14.86 -24.87
C ASP A 243 11.03 14.36 -23.93
N MET A 244 10.17 15.27 -23.48
CA MET A 244 9.03 14.93 -22.61
C MET A 244 7.89 14.29 -23.40
N SER A 245 7.63 14.83 -24.60
CA SER A 245 6.65 14.27 -25.52
C SER A 245 7.05 12.87 -26.00
N ASN A 246 8.35 12.64 -26.25
CA ASN A 246 8.89 11.31 -26.53
C ASN A 246 8.74 10.34 -25.35
N ALA A 247 8.98 10.79 -24.12
CA ALA A 247 8.77 9.97 -22.91
C ALA A 247 7.30 9.56 -22.72
N LEU A 248 6.36 10.47 -22.99
CA LEU A 248 4.93 10.21 -22.92
C LEU A 248 4.42 9.37 -24.11
N TYR A 249 5.02 9.52 -25.29
CA TYR A 249 4.77 8.66 -26.45
C TYR A 249 5.26 7.24 -26.19
N ASP A 250 6.48 7.07 -25.66
CA ASP A 250 7.02 5.77 -25.24
C ASP A 250 6.15 5.13 -24.14
N TYR A 251 5.61 5.95 -23.22
CA TYR A 251 4.61 5.53 -22.24
C TYR A 251 3.30 5.06 -22.89
N SER A 252 2.78 5.75 -23.91
CA SER A 252 1.56 5.36 -24.61
C SER A 252 1.72 4.01 -25.34
N ILE A 253 2.91 3.74 -25.89
CA ILE A 253 3.27 2.46 -26.50
C ILE A 253 3.39 1.37 -25.44
N LEU A 254 4.04 1.67 -24.30
CA LEU A 254 4.14 0.75 -23.16
C LEU A 254 2.75 0.40 -22.62
N ALA A 255 1.89 1.38 -22.35
CA ALA A 255 0.51 1.21 -21.89
C ALA A 255 -0.32 0.32 -22.83
N ALA A 256 -0.19 0.52 -24.15
CA ALA A 256 -0.84 -0.30 -25.16
C ALA A 256 -0.32 -1.76 -25.17
N SER A 257 0.95 -1.98 -24.87
CA SER A 257 1.55 -3.33 -24.77
C SER A 257 1.11 -4.09 -23.51
N ILE A 258 0.88 -3.38 -22.40
CA ILE A 258 0.45 -3.94 -21.11
C ILE A 258 -1.02 -4.39 -21.16
N GLY A 259 -1.89 -3.61 -21.82
CA GLY A 259 -3.27 -4.02 -22.06
C GLY A 259 -3.33 -5.35 -22.82
N LYS A 260 -2.44 -5.57 -23.79
CA LYS A 260 -2.37 -6.83 -24.54
C LYS A 260 -1.87 -8.02 -23.72
N THR A 261 -0.90 -7.83 -22.82
CA THR A 261 -0.36 -8.93 -22.01
C THR A 261 -1.29 -9.31 -20.85
N LYS A 262 -1.89 -8.34 -20.16
CA LYS A 262 -2.79 -8.61 -19.02
C LYS A 262 -4.08 -9.30 -19.45
N ILE A 263 -4.65 -8.90 -20.60
CA ILE A 263 -5.81 -9.59 -21.21
C ILE A 263 -5.45 -11.02 -21.60
N LYS A 264 -4.27 -11.26 -22.19
CA LYS A 264 -3.90 -12.59 -22.67
C LYS A 264 -3.66 -13.60 -21.55
N THR A 265 -3.04 -13.19 -20.44
CA THR A 265 -2.78 -14.08 -19.29
C THR A 265 -4.06 -14.39 -18.49
N GLU A 266 -4.94 -13.42 -18.31
CA GLU A 266 -6.20 -13.62 -17.57
C GLU A 266 -7.27 -14.39 -18.38
N CYS A 267 -7.23 -14.31 -19.73
CA CYS A 267 -8.14 -15.03 -20.61
C CYS A 267 -7.82 -16.53 -20.70
N MET A 268 -6.54 -16.91 -20.66
CA MET A 268 -6.13 -18.32 -20.64
C MET A 268 -6.46 -19.03 -19.32
N ASP A 269 -6.40 -18.31 -18.19
CA ASP A 269 -6.78 -18.84 -16.87
C ASP A 269 -8.30 -18.97 -16.69
N THR A 270 -9.11 -18.22 -17.45
CA THR A 270 -10.58 -18.26 -17.39
C THR A 270 -11.16 -19.39 -18.23
N GLU A 271 -10.64 -19.67 -19.42
CA GLU A 271 -11.10 -20.79 -20.26
C GLU A 271 -10.88 -22.15 -19.60
N MET A 272 -9.76 -22.33 -18.89
CA MET A 272 -9.42 -23.60 -18.22
C MET A 272 -10.24 -23.87 -16.95
N ARG A 273 -10.81 -22.81 -16.34
CA ARG A 273 -11.51 -22.88 -15.04
C ARG A 273 -13.04 -22.84 -15.18
N CYS A 274 -13.57 -22.16 -16.20
CA CYS A 274 -14.99 -22.13 -16.52
C CYS A 274 -15.51 -23.49 -17.04
N GLN A 275 -14.68 -24.29 -17.72
CA GLN A 275 -15.08 -25.63 -18.18
C GLN A 275 -15.37 -26.61 -17.02
N HIS A 276 -14.84 -26.34 -15.82
CA HIS A 276 -15.12 -27.13 -14.61
C HIS A 276 -16.38 -26.67 -13.85
N GLU A 277 -16.90 -25.47 -14.10
CA GLU A 277 -18.05 -24.90 -13.37
C GLU A 277 -19.42 -25.23 -14.01
N GLU A 278 -19.48 -25.53 -15.32
CA GLU A 278 -20.73 -25.92 -15.99
C GLU A 278 -21.26 -27.29 -15.51
N GLN A 279 -20.40 -28.18 -15.03
CA GLN A 279 -20.80 -29.49 -14.51
C GLN A 279 -21.25 -29.47 -13.04
N ALA A 280 -20.87 -28.44 -12.27
CA ALA A 280 -21.17 -28.36 -10.83
C ALA A 280 -22.49 -27.62 -10.53
N ASN A 281 -22.86 -26.62 -11.35
CA ASN A 281 -24.09 -25.83 -11.13
C ASN A 281 -25.37 -26.60 -11.47
N LEU A 282 -25.30 -27.59 -12.37
CA LEU A 282 -26.44 -28.47 -12.69
C LEU A 282 -26.89 -29.36 -11.52
N LEU A 283 -26.03 -29.60 -10.51
CA LEU A 283 -26.39 -30.37 -9.32
C LEU A 283 -27.04 -29.54 -8.21
N TYR A 284 -26.84 -28.21 -8.21
CA TYR A 284 -27.30 -27.33 -7.13
C TYR A 284 -28.73 -26.80 -7.37
N ASP A 285 -29.12 -26.57 -8.63
CA ASP A 285 -30.44 -26.03 -8.97
C ASP A 285 -31.58 -27.05 -8.81
N LEU A 286 -31.29 -28.35 -8.76
CA LEU A 286 -32.32 -29.37 -8.53
C LEU A 286 -32.80 -29.44 -7.06
N SER A 287 -32.04 -28.85 -6.12
CA SER A 287 -32.34 -28.95 -4.68
C SER A 287 -33.21 -27.81 -4.13
N ASN A 288 -33.41 -26.71 -4.88
CA ASN A 288 -34.10 -25.50 -4.38
C ASN A 288 -35.50 -25.26 -4.97
N SER A 289 -36.07 -26.21 -5.72
CA SER A 289 -37.45 -26.06 -6.25
C SER A 289 -38.55 -26.64 -5.36
N VAL A 290 -38.24 -27.05 -4.12
CA VAL A 290 -39.25 -27.58 -3.17
C VAL A 290 -39.12 -26.91 -1.81
N ALA A 291 -39.56 -25.65 -1.71
CA ALA A 291 -40.09 -25.04 -0.47
C ALA A 291 -40.46 -23.55 -0.70
N GLU A 292 -41.35 -23.26 -1.65
CA GLU A 292 -42.27 -22.14 -1.46
C GLU A 292 -43.57 -22.72 -0.92
N VAL A 293 -44.02 -22.25 0.25
CA VAL A 293 -45.41 -21.87 0.51
C VAL A 293 -45.59 -21.39 1.97
N ASN A 294 -46.13 -20.18 2.05
CA ASN A 294 -46.95 -19.55 3.10
C ASN A 294 -46.34 -18.98 4.38
N GLY A 295 -46.62 -17.68 4.57
CA GLY A 295 -46.69 -17.08 5.91
C GLY A 295 -46.59 -15.55 5.95
N LYS A 296 -47.50 -14.81 5.30
CA LYS A 296 -47.67 -13.37 5.55
C LYS A 296 -48.08 -13.15 7.02
N HIS A 297 -47.44 -12.24 7.75
CA HIS A 297 -48.13 -11.38 8.73
C HIS A 297 -47.39 -10.05 8.97
N LYS A 298 -48.22 -9.03 9.25
CA LYS A 298 -47.99 -7.57 9.22
C LYS A 298 -47.95 -7.08 10.68
N GLY A 299 -47.11 -6.10 11.04
CA GLY A 299 -47.24 -5.47 12.37
C GLY A 299 -46.16 -4.49 12.82
N ASN A 300 -46.40 -3.20 12.55
CA ASN A 300 -46.12 -1.97 13.31
C ASN A 300 -44.75 -1.67 13.95
N ASN A 301 -44.27 -0.47 13.57
CA ASN A 301 -43.23 0.33 14.20
C ASN A 301 -43.74 1.05 15.47
N ASN A 302 -42.96 1.02 16.56
CA ASN A 302 -42.39 2.24 17.18
C ASN A 302 -41.36 1.89 18.27
N PRO A 303 -40.35 2.75 18.50
CA PRO A 303 -39.20 2.46 19.35
C PRO A 303 -39.41 2.99 20.78
N MET A 304 -38.98 2.21 21.77
CA MET A 304 -38.81 2.72 23.13
C MET A 304 -37.62 2.00 23.76
N GLU A 305 -36.45 2.63 23.65
CA GLU A 305 -35.24 2.22 24.36
C GLU A 305 -35.47 2.36 25.88
N LYS A 306 -35.44 1.22 26.56
CA LYS A 306 -35.06 1.16 27.98
C LYS A 306 -33.75 0.40 28.05
N GLN A 307 -32.70 1.13 28.38
CA GLN A 307 -31.47 0.56 28.89
C GLN A 307 -31.80 -0.27 30.14
N VAL A 308 -31.54 -1.57 30.06
CA VAL A 308 -31.42 -2.43 31.22
C VAL A 308 -30.02 -3.04 31.15
N SER A 309 -29.20 -2.64 32.12
CA SER A 309 -27.97 -3.31 32.49
C SER A 309 -28.27 -4.75 32.91
N SER A 310 -27.87 -5.75 32.12
CA SER A 310 -27.85 -7.15 32.55
C SER A 310 -26.41 -7.61 32.77
N SER A 311 -26.15 -8.02 34.01
CA SER A 311 -24.99 -8.80 34.41
C SER A 311 -25.14 -10.21 33.82
N GLU A 312 -24.53 -10.50 32.68
CA GLU A 312 -24.56 -11.84 32.07
C GLU A 312 -23.30 -12.63 32.44
N GLY A 313 -23.45 -13.55 33.39
CA GLY A 313 -22.44 -14.52 33.80
C GLY A 313 -23.04 -15.87 34.21
N GLY A 314 -24.15 -16.28 33.57
CA GLY A 314 -24.81 -17.56 33.82
C GLY A 314 -24.42 -18.62 32.79
N THR A 315 -24.17 -19.85 33.25
CA THR A 315 -24.11 -21.06 32.41
C THR A 315 -25.47 -21.76 32.41
N VAL A 316 -25.81 -22.41 31.30
CA VAL A 316 -27.04 -23.18 31.09
C VAL A 316 -26.69 -24.52 30.46
N CYS A 317 -27.46 -25.55 30.82
CA CYS A 317 -27.27 -26.90 30.31
C CYS A 317 -28.14 -27.12 29.06
N VAL A 318 -27.49 -27.43 27.94
CA VAL A 318 -28.11 -27.77 26.65
C VAL A 318 -27.79 -29.22 26.33
N GLN A 319 -28.81 -30.08 26.32
CA GLN A 319 -28.70 -31.53 26.04
C GLN A 319 -27.58 -32.26 26.81
N GLY A 320 -27.30 -31.83 28.05
CA GLY A 320 -26.28 -32.43 28.91
C GLY A 320 -24.92 -31.72 28.92
N TYR A 321 -24.75 -30.65 28.13
CA TYR A 321 -23.54 -29.83 28.08
C TYR A 321 -23.76 -28.46 28.74
N GLU A 322 -22.89 -28.05 29.66
CA GLU A 322 -22.98 -26.75 30.34
C GLU A 322 -22.22 -25.67 29.57
N VAL A 323 -22.95 -24.70 29.01
CA VAL A 323 -22.39 -23.62 28.18
C VAL A 323 -22.89 -22.25 28.62
N LYS A 324 -22.21 -21.17 28.23
CA LYS A 324 -22.67 -19.80 28.46
C LYS A 324 -24.06 -19.55 27.85
N GLN A 325 -24.86 -18.76 28.56
CA GLN A 325 -26.18 -18.32 28.09
C GLN A 325 -26.15 -17.70 26.68
N SER A 326 -25.10 -16.95 26.36
CA SER A 326 -24.95 -16.22 25.10
C SER A 326 -24.84 -17.13 23.86
N VAL A 327 -24.45 -18.39 24.02
CA VAL A 327 -24.28 -19.36 22.93
C VAL A 327 -25.27 -20.53 22.99
N ALA A 328 -26.06 -20.64 24.06
CA ALA A 328 -26.99 -21.74 24.29
C ALA A 328 -27.97 -21.93 23.13
N GLN A 329 -28.59 -20.84 22.64
CA GLN A 329 -29.51 -20.91 21.50
C GLN A 329 -28.81 -21.38 20.22
N ILE A 330 -27.55 -20.97 20.01
CA ILE A 330 -26.78 -21.38 18.84
C ILE A 330 -26.48 -22.87 18.90
N LEU A 331 -26.15 -23.38 20.10
CA LEU A 331 -25.90 -24.80 20.32
C LEU A 331 -27.16 -25.65 20.09
N GLU A 332 -28.32 -25.19 20.56
CA GLU A 332 -29.61 -25.83 20.27
C GLU A 332 -29.89 -25.91 18.78
N ASP A 333 -29.74 -24.81 18.04
CA ASP A 333 -29.93 -24.77 16.59
C ASP A 333 -28.98 -25.73 15.85
N VAL A 334 -27.75 -25.88 16.36
CA VAL A 334 -26.73 -26.77 15.79
C VAL A 334 -27.12 -28.22 16.03
N PHE A 335 -27.51 -28.59 17.25
CA PHE A 335 -27.96 -29.95 17.57
C PHE A 335 -29.24 -30.33 16.84
N GLU A 336 -30.17 -29.39 16.66
CA GLU A 336 -31.38 -29.62 15.88
C GLU A 336 -31.07 -29.97 14.41
N LYS A 337 -30.07 -29.31 13.82
CA LYS A 337 -29.71 -29.49 12.40
C LYS A 337 -28.72 -30.61 12.12
N HIS A 338 -27.77 -30.82 13.02
CA HIS A 338 -26.60 -31.68 12.79
C HIS A 338 -26.55 -32.87 13.76
N GLY A 339 -27.49 -32.98 14.69
CA GLY A 339 -27.45 -33.96 15.78
C GLY A 339 -26.36 -33.62 16.80
N ASP A 340 -26.10 -34.55 17.72
CA ASP A 340 -25.02 -34.38 18.70
C ASP A 340 -23.64 -34.47 18.02
N ILE A 341 -23.11 -33.31 17.64
CA ILE A 341 -21.80 -33.17 16.99
C ILE A 341 -20.63 -33.59 17.88
N ALA A 342 -20.85 -33.77 19.19
CA ALA A 342 -19.83 -34.17 20.15
C ALA A 342 -19.89 -35.64 20.54
N ALA A 343 -20.81 -36.43 19.97
CA ALA A 343 -21.01 -37.84 20.32
C ALA A 343 -19.74 -38.71 20.20
N ASN A 344 -18.83 -38.37 19.30
CA ASN A 344 -17.58 -39.09 19.05
C ASN A 344 -16.33 -38.37 19.58
N CYS A 345 -16.50 -37.34 20.42
CA CYS A 345 -15.40 -36.54 20.96
C CYS A 345 -14.40 -37.42 21.75
N ILE A 346 -13.11 -37.15 21.58
CA ILE A 346 -12.04 -37.90 22.25
C ILE A 346 -12.06 -37.68 23.77
N PHE A 347 -12.54 -36.52 24.24
CA PHE A 347 -12.64 -36.21 25.66
C PHE A 347 -13.89 -36.82 26.28
N LYS A 348 -13.69 -37.60 27.34
CA LYS A 348 -14.77 -38.27 28.07
C LYS A 348 -15.45 -37.37 29.12
N THR A 349 -14.88 -36.21 29.42
CA THR A 349 -15.40 -35.31 30.45
C THR A 349 -16.32 -34.27 29.81
N THR A 350 -17.54 -34.15 30.34
CA THR A 350 -18.55 -33.21 29.87
C THR A 350 -18.07 -31.76 29.93
N SER A 351 -17.23 -31.41 30.92
CA SER A 351 -16.66 -30.06 31.05
C SER A 351 -15.73 -29.68 29.88
N MET A 352 -14.86 -30.59 29.44
CA MET A 352 -13.95 -30.31 28.31
C MET A 352 -14.72 -30.26 26.99
N THR A 353 -15.66 -31.18 26.80
CA THR A 353 -16.50 -31.21 25.61
C THR A 353 -17.39 -29.97 25.51
N SER A 354 -17.94 -29.48 26.64
CA SER A 354 -18.74 -28.25 26.66
C SER A 354 -17.91 -27.02 26.28
N ALA A 355 -16.66 -26.92 26.76
CA ALA A 355 -15.77 -25.82 26.40
C ALA A 355 -15.47 -25.76 24.89
N ILE A 356 -15.34 -26.92 24.24
CA ILE A 356 -15.10 -27.02 22.79
C ILE A 356 -16.37 -26.66 22.01
N LEU A 357 -17.54 -27.10 22.48
CA LEU A 357 -18.83 -26.72 21.91
C LEU A 357 -19.08 -25.21 22.00
N GLU A 358 -18.63 -24.52 23.06
CA GLU A 358 -18.67 -23.06 23.12
C GLU A 358 -17.84 -22.41 22.00
N VAL A 359 -16.64 -22.94 21.71
CA VAL A 359 -15.80 -22.43 20.62
C VAL A 359 -16.49 -22.64 19.27
N VAL A 360 -17.07 -23.82 19.04
CA VAL A 360 -17.82 -24.11 17.80
C VAL A 360 -19.02 -23.16 17.65
N CYS A 361 -19.78 -22.92 18.72
CA CYS A 361 -20.91 -21.99 18.69
C CYS A 361 -20.47 -20.55 18.48
N GLU A 362 -19.32 -20.16 19.02
CA GLU A 362 -18.74 -18.84 18.79
C GLU A 362 -18.30 -18.66 17.33
N VAL A 363 -17.76 -19.71 16.68
CA VAL A 363 -17.50 -19.72 15.24
C VAL A 363 -18.80 -19.54 14.44
N VAL A 364 -19.86 -20.27 14.79
CA VAL A 364 -21.18 -20.13 14.16
C VAL A 364 -21.73 -18.72 14.34
N ARG A 365 -21.58 -18.14 15.53
CA ARG A 365 -21.99 -16.76 15.83
C ARG A 365 -21.28 -15.78 14.90
N ARG A 366 -19.95 -15.88 14.76
CA ARG A 366 -19.15 -15.00 13.89
C ARG A 366 -19.52 -15.14 12.42
N ILE A 367 -19.89 -16.34 11.96
CA ILE A 367 -20.42 -16.55 10.61
C ILE A 367 -21.77 -15.82 10.45
N ARG A 368 -22.69 -15.99 11.40
CA ARG A 368 -24.03 -15.36 11.37
C ARG A 368 -23.96 -13.83 11.43
N THR A 369 -23.03 -13.27 12.20
CA THR A 369 -22.82 -11.82 12.32
C THR A 369 -21.89 -11.24 11.25
N ASN A 370 -21.40 -12.08 10.32
CA ASN A 370 -20.46 -11.70 9.27
C ASN A 370 -19.12 -11.14 9.80
N GLU A 371 -18.78 -11.39 11.06
CA GLU A 371 -17.49 -11.05 11.70
C GLU A 371 -16.35 -11.96 11.23
N VAL A 372 -16.66 -13.08 10.57
CA VAL A 372 -15.66 -14.08 10.16
C VAL A 372 -14.65 -13.55 9.14
N VAL A 373 -14.99 -12.50 8.38
CA VAL A 373 -14.13 -11.94 7.31
C VAL A 373 -12.84 -11.32 7.89
N GLU A 374 -12.89 -10.72 9.08
CA GLU A 374 -11.72 -10.10 9.72
C GLU A 374 -10.83 -11.11 10.45
N LYS A 375 -11.39 -12.27 10.86
CA LYS A 375 -10.74 -13.29 11.68
C LYS A 375 -10.77 -14.68 11.04
N MET A 376 -10.63 -14.71 9.71
CA MET A 376 -10.79 -15.94 8.93
C MET A 376 -9.78 -17.02 9.34
N GLU A 377 -8.49 -16.67 9.47
CA GLU A 377 -7.43 -17.60 9.87
C GLU A 377 -7.65 -18.16 11.29
N GLU A 378 -8.03 -17.30 12.25
CA GLU A 378 -8.34 -17.72 13.62
C GLU A 378 -9.53 -18.69 13.65
N THR A 379 -10.54 -18.42 12.82
CA THR A 379 -11.75 -19.23 12.74
C THR A 379 -11.48 -20.59 12.08
N GLU A 380 -10.65 -20.63 11.04
CA GLU A 380 -10.19 -21.88 10.41
C GLU A 380 -9.35 -22.75 11.35
N TRP A 381 -8.51 -22.12 12.19
CA TRP A 381 -7.77 -22.81 13.25
C TRP A 381 -8.73 -23.44 14.26
N GLN A 382 -9.72 -22.68 14.75
CA GLN A 382 -10.71 -23.16 15.72
C GLN A 382 -11.53 -24.35 15.19
N VAL A 383 -11.90 -24.33 13.91
CA VAL A 383 -12.56 -25.49 13.26
C VAL A 383 -11.60 -26.67 13.13
N SER A 384 -10.33 -26.45 12.80
CA SER A 384 -9.32 -27.52 12.71
C SER A 384 -9.03 -28.17 14.06
N ASP A 385 -8.98 -27.38 15.15
CA ASP A 385 -8.83 -27.87 16.51
C ASP A 385 -10.03 -28.73 16.94
N ALA A 386 -11.25 -28.31 16.59
CA ALA A 386 -12.47 -29.07 16.87
C ALA A 386 -12.51 -30.40 16.11
N GLU A 387 -12.06 -30.44 14.86
CA GLU A 387 -11.93 -31.69 14.09
C GLU A 387 -10.87 -32.63 14.66
N ALA A 388 -9.73 -32.09 15.12
CA ALA A 388 -8.64 -32.89 15.69
C ALA A 388 -9.05 -33.67 16.93
N VAL A 389 -10.14 -33.25 17.60
CA VAL A 389 -10.71 -33.91 18.78
C VAL A 389 -12.01 -34.67 18.46
N ASN A 390 -12.31 -34.90 17.18
CA ASN A 390 -13.48 -35.61 16.65
C ASN A 390 -14.85 -34.94 16.93
N ILE A 391 -14.93 -33.61 16.95
CA ILE A 391 -16.23 -32.93 16.81
C ILE A 391 -16.63 -32.92 15.33
N ASP A 392 -17.89 -33.26 15.03
CA ASP A 392 -18.43 -33.22 13.66
C ASP A 392 -18.74 -31.77 13.21
N VAL A 393 -17.75 -31.13 12.60
CA VAL A 393 -17.82 -29.76 12.08
C VAL A 393 -17.52 -29.67 10.57
N ALA A 394 -17.64 -30.78 9.83
CA ALA A 394 -17.36 -30.79 8.38
C ALA A 394 -18.22 -29.78 7.60
N TRP A 395 -19.46 -29.56 8.07
CA TRP A 395 -20.38 -28.56 7.53
C TRP A 395 -19.89 -27.11 7.74
N LEU A 396 -19.22 -26.82 8.88
CA LEU A 396 -18.60 -25.52 9.14
C LEU A 396 -17.41 -25.30 8.22
N ARG A 397 -16.56 -26.31 8.03
CA ARG A 397 -15.44 -26.25 7.10
C ARG A 397 -15.90 -25.93 5.68
N ALA A 398 -16.94 -26.61 5.21
CA ALA A 398 -17.51 -26.35 3.89
C ALA A 398 -18.06 -24.90 3.78
N HIS A 399 -18.69 -24.40 4.84
CA HIS A 399 -19.24 -23.05 4.88
C HIS A 399 -18.15 -21.97 4.90
N LEU A 400 -17.09 -22.15 5.69
CA LEU A 400 -15.93 -21.26 5.70
C LEU A 400 -15.24 -21.24 4.33
N GLU A 401 -15.06 -22.38 3.69
CA GLU A 401 -14.45 -22.44 2.34
C GLU A 401 -15.31 -21.69 1.30
N ALA A 402 -16.64 -21.76 1.39
CA ALA A 402 -17.53 -20.98 0.54
C ALA A 402 -17.40 -19.46 0.79
N ILE A 403 -17.32 -19.04 2.05
CA ILE A 403 -17.10 -17.64 2.43
C ILE A 403 -15.74 -17.16 1.93
N ARG A 404 -14.68 -17.96 2.10
CA ARG A 404 -13.33 -17.67 1.61
C ARG A 404 -13.33 -17.42 0.11
N LYS A 405 -13.92 -18.34 -0.66
CA LYS A 405 -14.05 -18.24 -2.11
C LYS A 405 -14.80 -16.97 -2.51
N LYS A 406 -15.93 -16.68 -1.85
CA LYS A 406 -16.73 -15.47 -2.12
C LYS A 406 -15.95 -14.19 -1.85
N THR A 407 -15.23 -14.11 -0.74
CA THR A 407 -14.40 -12.95 -0.37
C THR A 407 -13.28 -12.71 -1.37
N VAL A 408 -12.56 -13.78 -1.75
CA VAL A 408 -11.50 -13.70 -2.77
C VAL A 408 -12.06 -13.27 -4.13
N CYS A 409 -13.21 -13.81 -4.55
CA CYS A 409 -13.87 -13.39 -5.79
C CYS A 409 -14.32 -11.94 -5.76
N LEU A 410 -14.85 -11.46 -4.62
CA LEU A 410 -15.28 -10.06 -4.47
C LEU A 410 -14.07 -9.11 -4.54
N GLN A 411 -12.98 -9.43 -3.84
CA GLN A 411 -11.73 -8.69 -3.93
C GLN A 411 -11.20 -8.64 -5.37
N ARG A 412 -11.19 -9.79 -6.07
CA ARG A 412 -10.77 -9.88 -7.47
C ARG A 412 -11.66 -9.04 -8.39
N SER A 413 -12.99 -9.10 -8.23
CA SER A 413 -13.94 -8.27 -8.99
C SER A 413 -13.68 -6.78 -8.78
N ASN A 414 -13.45 -6.35 -7.54
CA ASN A 414 -13.15 -4.95 -7.24
C ASN A 414 -11.83 -4.50 -7.88
N MET A 415 -10.78 -5.33 -7.80
CA MET A 415 -9.50 -5.09 -8.46
C MET A 415 -9.63 -5.02 -9.99
N LEU A 416 -10.45 -5.88 -10.59
CA LEU A 416 -10.71 -5.88 -12.04
C LEU A 416 -11.47 -4.63 -12.48
N LYS A 417 -12.50 -4.22 -11.73
CA LYS A 417 -13.23 -2.97 -12.00
C LYS A 417 -12.31 -1.76 -11.94
N GLU A 418 -11.42 -1.72 -10.96
CA GLU A 418 -10.46 -0.61 -10.84
C GLU A 418 -9.41 -0.63 -11.95
N THR A 419 -8.89 -1.80 -12.30
CA THR A 419 -7.98 -1.99 -13.45
C THR A 419 -8.66 -1.54 -14.75
N ALA A 420 -9.93 -1.86 -14.96
CA ALA A 420 -10.68 -1.46 -16.15
C ALA A 420 -10.84 0.07 -16.23
N LYS A 421 -11.15 0.74 -15.11
CA LYS A 421 -11.19 2.21 -15.05
C LYS A 421 -9.84 2.83 -15.39
N GLN A 422 -8.76 2.31 -14.80
CA GLN A 422 -7.40 2.77 -15.09
C GLN A 422 -7.03 2.58 -16.56
N THR A 423 -7.34 1.42 -17.13
CA THR A 423 -7.08 1.12 -18.55
C THR A 423 -7.81 2.10 -19.48
N LEU A 424 -9.08 2.38 -19.19
CA LEU A 424 -9.87 3.35 -19.94
C LEU A 424 -9.29 4.77 -19.85
N LEU A 425 -8.73 5.14 -18.70
CA LEU A 425 -8.05 6.42 -18.52
C LEU A 425 -6.78 6.51 -19.40
N TYR A 426 -5.96 5.45 -19.44
CA TYR A 426 -4.76 5.41 -20.30
C TYR A 426 -5.10 5.48 -21.77
N GLU A 427 -6.15 4.77 -22.18
CA GLU A 427 -6.62 4.81 -23.55
C GLU A 427 -7.03 6.23 -23.95
N ARG A 428 -7.78 6.95 -23.10
CA ARG A 428 -8.12 8.36 -23.35
C ARG A 428 -6.89 9.26 -23.41
N LEU A 429 -5.95 9.09 -22.49
CA LEU A 429 -4.72 9.89 -22.45
C LEU A 429 -3.87 9.65 -23.72
N ALA A 430 -3.67 8.39 -24.09
CA ALA A 430 -2.94 8.02 -25.30
C ALA A 430 -3.61 8.60 -26.56
N ARG A 431 -4.95 8.54 -26.65
CA ARG A 431 -5.70 9.17 -27.75
C ARG A 431 -5.50 10.69 -27.79
N THR A 432 -5.46 11.37 -26.64
CA THR A 432 -5.24 12.83 -26.63
C THR A 432 -3.83 13.19 -27.08
N VAL A 433 -2.81 12.51 -26.56
CA VAL A 433 -1.41 12.73 -26.95
C VAL A 433 -1.21 12.43 -28.44
N PHE A 434 -1.80 11.34 -28.94
CA PHE A 434 -1.74 10.99 -30.36
C PHE A 434 -2.33 12.10 -31.25
N LYS A 435 -3.48 12.68 -30.87
CA LYS A 435 -4.09 13.79 -31.62
C LYS A 435 -3.23 15.05 -31.63
N GLU A 436 -2.57 15.36 -30.51
CA GLU A 436 -1.67 16.51 -30.41
C GLU A 436 -0.44 16.32 -31.31
N MET A 437 0.19 15.14 -31.26
CA MET A 437 1.31 14.80 -32.14
C MET A 437 0.93 14.82 -33.63
N ASP A 438 -0.25 14.29 -33.98
CA ASP A 438 -0.76 14.32 -35.36
C ASP A 438 -0.89 15.76 -35.88
N ALA A 439 -1.44 16.66 -35.06
CA ALA A 439 -1.55 18.08 -35.39
C ALA A 439 -0.18 18.76 -35.59
N GLU A 440 0.81 18.42 -34.75
CA GLU A 440 2.19 18.92 -34.92
C GLU A 440 2.83 18.44 -36.22
N VAL A 441 2.66 17.16 -36.57
CA VAL A 441 3.18 16.58 -37.80
C VAL A 441 2.55 17.24 -39.03
N VAL A 442 1.23 17.43 -39.03
CA VAL A 442 0.52 18.14 -40.10
C VAL A 442 1.07 19.57 -40.24
N ALA A 443 1.21 20.30 -39.14
CA ALA A 443 1.76 21.66 -39.18
C ALA A 443 3.24 21.68 -39.66
N ALA A 444 4.03 20.64 -39.38
CA ALA A 444 5.40 20.51 -39.87
C ALA A 444 5.43 20.24 -41.38
N LEU A 445 4.57 19.35 -41.89
CA LEU A 445 4.45 19.06 -43.32
C LEU A 445 4.08 20.31 -44.12
N GLU A 446 3.13 21.11 -43.65
CA GLU A 446 2.79 22.39 -44.30
C GLU A 446 3.98 23.38 -44.34
N ARG A 447 4.85 23.37 -43.33
CA ARG A 447 6.06 24.21 -43.33
C ARG A 447 7.07 23.72 -44.36
N VAL A 448 7.20 22.40 -44.53
CA VAL A 448 8.07 21.80 -45.56
C VAL A 448 7.56 22.16 -46.96
N GLU A 449 6.26 22.03 -47.21
CA GLU A 449 5.65 22.38 -48.49
C GLU A 449 5.86 23.87 -48.83
N ARG A 450 5.71 24.77 -47.85
CA ARG A 450 6.04 26.20 -48.03
C ARG A 450 7.51 26.43 -48.34
N ALA A 451 8.42 25.71 -47.67
CA ALA A 451 9.85 25.83 -47.93
C ALA A 451 10.20 25.32 -49.34
N GLU A 452 9.60 24.23 -49.79
CA GLU A 452 9.77 23.69 -51.14
C GLU A 452 9.28 24.66 -52.21
N MET A 453 8.12 25.29 -52.01
CA MET A 453 7.64 26.36 -52.90
C MET A 453 8.66 27.51 -53.00
N LEU A 454 9.22 27.96 -51.88
CA LEU A 454 10.24 29.02 -51.89
C LEU A 454 11.50 28.60 -52.65
N VAL A 455 11.99 27.37 -52.44
CA VAL A 455 13.14 26.83 -53.17
C VAL A 455 12.88 26.82 -54.67
N ASN A 456 11.69 26.37 -55.10
CA ASN A 456 11.31 26.35 -56.51
C ASN A 456 11.22 27.76 -57.13
N VAL A 457 10.69 28.73 -56.39
CA VAL A 457 10.67 30.14 -56.82
C VAL A 457 12.08 30.68 -57.00
N PHE A 458 12.98 30.46 -56.04
CA PHE A 458 14.37 30.90 -56.17
C PHE A 458 15.08 30.21 -57.33
N ALA A 459 14.87 28.91 -57.54
CA ALA A 459 15.43 28.20 -58.68
C ALA A 459 14.98 28.80 -60.03
N ALA A 460 13.70 29.17 -60.15
CA ALA A 460 13.15 29.82 -61.35
C ALA A 460 13.75 31.22 -61.56
N ILE A 461 13.91 32.02 -60.50
CA ILE A 461 14.56 33.33 -60.56
C ILE A 461 16.02 33.18 -61.01
N THR A 462 16.77 32.25 -60.41
CA THR A 462 18.15 31.98 -60.80
C THR A 462 18.26 31.59 -62.27
N LYS A 463 17.36 30.74 -62.77
CA LYS A 463 17.32 30.37 -64.19
C LYS A 463 17.10 31.58 -65.11
N ASN A 464 16.12 32.43 -64.79
CA ASN A 464 15.82 33.64 -65.59
C ASN A 464 17.00 34.64 -65.59
N LEU A 465 17.63 34.84 -64.42
CA LEU A 465 18.81 35.70 -64.32
C LEU A 465 19.97 35.17 -65.17
N ASN A 466 20.21 33.86 -65.16
CA ASN A 466 21.25 33.24 -65.98
C ASN A 466 20.96 33.38 -67.49
N GLU A 467 19.70 33.21 -67.92
CA GLU A 467 19.28 33.43 -69.32
C GLU A 467 19.54 34.88 -69.75
N LYS A 468 19.17 35.87 -68.93
CA LYS A 468 19.45 37.29 -69.21
C LYS A 468 20.94 37.64 -69.20
N LEU A 469 21.72 36.98 -68.35
CA LEU A 469 23.17 37.17 -68.32
C LEU A 469 23.80 36.71 -69.65
N LEU A 470 23.41 35.53 -70.14
CA LEU A 470 23.85 35.00 -71.43
C LEU A 470 23.46 35.91 -72.60
N GLU A 471 22.25 36.49 -72.58
CA GLU A 471 21.84 37.49 -73.56
C GLU A 471 22.74 38.73 -73.55
N CYS A 472 23.08 39.24 -72.36
CA CYS A 472 23.98 40.38 -72.21
C CYS A 472 25.41 40.06 -72.69
N GLU A 473 25.93 38.87 -72.37
CA GLU A 473 27.26 38.41 -72.81
C GLU A 473 27.31 38.30 -74.34
N ALA A 474 26.27 37.75 -74.97
CA ALA A 474 26.19 37.65 -76.43
C ALA A 474 26.17 39.02 -77.14
N ILE A 475 25.56 40.04 -76.52
CA ILE A 475 25.57 41.42 -77.03
C ILE A 475 26.96 42.07 -76.89
N LEU A 476 27.70 41.74 -75.84
CA LEU A 476 29.05 42.27 -75.63
C LEU A 476 30.10 41.66 -76.56
N GLU A 477 29.85 40.44 -77.07
CA GLU A 477 30.72 39.74 -78.02
C GLU A 477 30.45 40.07 -79.50
N SER A 478 29.34 40.75 -79.81
CA SER A 478 28.96 41.22 -81.16
C SER A 478 29.40 42.65 -81.43
#